data_AF-A0A0F9JQD3-F1
#
_entry.id   AF-A0A0F9JQD3-F1
#
_cell.length_a   1.000
_cell.length_b   1.000
_cell.length_c   1.000
_cell.angle_alpha   90.00
_cell.angle_beta   90.00
_cell.angle_gamma   90.00
#
_symmetry.space_group_name_H-M   'P 1'
#
loop_
_entity.id
_entity.type
_entity.pdbx_description
1 polymer ?
#
loop_
_entity_poly.entity_id
_entity_poly.type
_entity_poly.pdbx_seq_one_letter_code
_entity_poly.pdbx_strand_id
1 'polypeptide(L)'
;MTKGSRKPAPGSFGEVVRLAKNNIERFSLFDTKENPLAWMLGWMDTESSLNQYAIRYESKYRWLYPPDNKPQQGTTEWYAQKTSWGILQIMGAVARERGFDAKYLSELCDLRINIKLASEYLSELRGRSDGSWNGGLAAYNGGLRGNRKPPFRRQEYVDKVERRSKKYETLRQTKALSLPADRHVGRG
;
A
#
# COMPACT_ATOMS: atom_id res chain seq x y z
N MET A 1 -32.90 16.06 9.62
CA MET A 1 -31.47 16.36 9.84
C MET A 1 -30.66 15.09 9.61
N THR A 2 -30.04 14.95 8.45
CA THR A 2 -29.16 13.82 8.13
C THR A 2 -27.90 13.92 8.99
N LYS A 3 -27.68 12.95 9.89
CA LYS A 3 -26.42 12.84 10.63
C LYS A 3 -25.29 12.70 9.61
N GLY A 4 -24.53 13.76 9.39
CA GLY A 4 -23.33 13.72 8.55
C GLY A 4 -22.42 12.59 9.04
N SER A 5 -22.03 11.69 8.14
CA SER A 5 -21.17 10.57 8.48
C SER A 5 -19.88 11.09 9.10
N ARG A 6 -19.66 10.80 10.40
CA ARG A 6 -18.46 11.23 11.13
C ARG A 6 -17.23 10.67 10.41
N LYS A 7 -16.24 11.52 10.11
CA LYS A 7 -14.97 11.06 9.52
C LYS A 7 -14.34 10.00 10.46
N PRO A 8 -13.77 8.92 9.93
CA PRO A 8 -13.07 7.92 10.74
C PRO A 8 -11.94 8.57 11.55
N ALA A 9 -11.67 8.02 12.74
CA ALA A 9 -10.54 8.46 13.54
C ALA A 9 -9.21 8.19 12.81
N PRO A 10 -8.21 9.09 12.91
CA PRO A 10 -6.89 8.86 12.33
C PRO A 10 -6.28 7.53 12.80
N GLY A 11 -5.68 6.76 11.88
CA GLY A 11 -5.06 5.46 12.16
C GLY A 11 -6.04 4.30 12.37
N SER A 12 -7.35 4.55 12.38
CA SER A 12 -8.36 3.48 12.54
C SER A 12 -8.50 2.63 11.29
N PHE A 13 -8.99 1.40 11.44
CA PHE A 13 -9.35 0.56 10.29
C PHE A 13 -10.36 1.23 9.36
N GLY A 14 -11.29 2.03 9.90
CA GLY A 14 -12.23 2.82 9.09
C GLY A 14 -11.53 3.87 8.22
N GLU A 15 -10.43 4.47 8.70
CA GLU A 15 -9.60 5.36 7.87
C GLU A 15 -8.87 4.58 6.78
N VAL A 16 -8.28 3.43 7.10
CA VAL A 16 -7.61 2.56 6.13
C VAL A 16 -8.57 2.19 4.99
N VAL A 17 -9.78 1.74 5.32
CA VAL A 17 -10.81 1.39 4.32
C VAL A 17 -11.21 2.60 3.47
N ARG A 18 -11.40 3.78 4.10
CA ARG A 18 -11.72 5.02 3.38
C ARG A 18 -10.61 5.41 2.40
N LEU A 19 -9.36 5.37 2.83
CA LEU A 19 -8.20 5.71 1.98
C LEU A 19 -7.99 4.67 0.88
N ALA A 20 -8.18 3.38 1.17
CA ALA A 20 -8.14 2.32 0.17
C ALA A 20 -9.17 2.58 -0.94
N LYS A 21 -10.44 2.81 -0.58
CA LYS A 21 -11.51 3.11 -1.56
C LYS A 21 -11.16 4.32 -2.43
N ASN A 22 -10.72 5.42 -1.83
CA ASN A 22 -10.36 6.63 -2.55
C ASN A 22 -9.22 6.40 -3.57
N ASN A 23 -8.21 5.61 -3.20
CA ASN A 23 -7.07 5.36 -4.08
C ASN A 23 -7.36 4.30 -5.14
N ILE A 24 -8.19 3.31 -4.82
CA ILE A 24 -8.74 2.36 -5.81
C ILE A 24 -9.43 3.14 -6.93
N GLU A 25 -10.32 4.07 -6.59
CA GLU A 25 -11.02 4.88 -7.59
C GLU A 25 -10.06 5.81 -8.34
N ARG A 26 -9.21 6.54 -7.62
CA ARG A 26 -8.30 7.52 -8.21
C ARG A 26 -7.30 6.93 -9.21
N PHE A 27 -6.79 5.73 -8.93
CA PHE A 27 -5.77 5.07 -9.75
C PHE A 27 -6.30 3.85 -10.49
N SER A 28 -7.64 3.67 -10.50
CA SER A 28 -8.33 2.54 -11.11
C SER A 28 -7.74 1.19 -10.70
N LEU A 29 -7.41 1.00 -9.41
CA LEU A 29 -6.69 -0.18 -8.92
C LEU A 29 -7.56 -1.43 -8.87
N PHE A 30 -6.94 -2.55 -9.26
CA PHE A 30 -7.55 -3.89 -9.32
C PHE A 30 -8.77 -3.95 -10.25
N ASP A 31 -9.17 -5.15 -10.67
CA ASP A 31 -10.41 -5.26 -11.44
C ASP A 31 -11.62 -5.07 -10.52
N THR A 32 -12.47 -4.09 -10.83
CA THR A 32 -13.70 -3.80 -10.10
C THR A 32 -14.67 -4.98 -10.01
N LYS A 33 -14.57 -5.96 -10.90
CA LYS A 33 -15.39 -7.18 -10.91
C LYS A 33 -15.03 -8.17 -9.79
N GLU A 34 -13.84 -8.04 -9.17
CA GLU A 34 -13.30 -9.00 -8.19
C GLU A 34 -13.07 -8.40 -6.80
N ASN A 35 -13.96 -7.51 -6.34
CA ASN A 35 -13.84 -6.83 -5.04
C ASN A 35 -12.44 -6.18 -4.81
N PRO A 36 -12.12 -5.09 -5.53
CA PRO A 36 -10.84 -4.37 -5.41
C PRO A 36 -10.50 -3.91 -3.99
N LEU A 37 -11.50 -3.68 -3.12
CA LEU A 37 -11.25 -3.36 -1.73
C LEU A 37 -10.60 -4.53 -0.98
N ALA A 38 -11.08 -5.74 -1.21
CA ALA A 38 -10.51 -6.93 -0.61
C ALA A 38 -9.05 -7.14 -1.06
N TRP A 39 -8.77 -6.95 -2.35
CA TRP A 39 -7.40 -7.02 -2.89
C TRP A 39 -6.47 -5.95 -2.32
N MET A 40 -6.92 -4.71 -2.24
CA MET A 40 -6.14 -3.62 -1.65
C MET A 40 -5.82 -3.88 -0.17
N LEU A 41 -6.80 -4.36 0.61
CA LEU A 41 -6.58 -4.73 2.01
C LEU A 41 -5.70 -5.98 2.14
N GLY A 42 -5.87 -6.97 1.27
CA GLY A 42 -5.00 -8.16 1.21
C GLY A 42 -3.55 -7.81 0.90
N TRP A 43 -3.32 -6.80 0.05
CA TRP A 43 -1.99 -6.27 -0.25
C TRP A 43 -1.37 -5.58 0.96
N MET A 44 -2.10 -4.65 1.61
CA MET A 44 -1.67 -4.02 2.86
C MET A 44 -1.39 -5.04 3.98
N ASP A 45 -2.25 -6.05 4.12
CA ASP A 45 -2.08 -7.14 5.10
C ASP A 45 -0.83 -7.97 4.77
N THR A 46 -0.55 -8.21 3.48
CA THR A 46 0.66 -8.91 3.03
C THR A 46 1.93 -8.15 3.37
N GLU A 47 1.93 -6.84 3.16
CA GLU A 47 3.10 -5.98 3.36
C GLU A 47 3.43 -5.77 4.84
N SER A 48 2.42 -5.44 5.64
CA SER A 48 2.63 -4.93 7.00
C SER A 48 1.68 -5.50 8.05
N SER A 49 0.78 -6.42 7.68
CA SER A 49 -0.35 -6.80 8.52
C SER A 49 -1.21 -5.59 8.96
N LEU A 50 -1.45 -4.68 8.01
CA LEU A 50 -2.18 -3.41 8.21
C LEU A 50 -1.53 -2.42 9.20
N ASN A 51 -0.25 -2.62 9.55
CA ASN A 51 0.44 -1.75 10.51
C ASN A 51 1.07 -0.54 9.81
N GLN A 52 0.52 0.66 10.04
CA GLN A 52 1.03 1.92 9.49
C GLN A 52 2.45 2.29 9.95
N TYR A 53 2.94 1.72 11.05
CA TYR A 53 4.27 1.99 11.60
C TYR A 53 5.28 0.87 11.28
N ALA A 54 4.93 -0.08 10.42
CA ALA A 54 5.86 -1.14 10.02
C ALA A 54 7.07 -0.53 9.29
N ILE A 55 8.27 -0.86 9.77
CA ILE A 55 9.54 -0.44 9.16
C ILE A 55 10.49 -1.63 9.08
N ARG A 56 11.18 -1.81 7.96
CA ARG A 56 12.17 -2.88 7.79
C ARG A 56 13.38 -2.40 7.01
N TYR A 57 14.56 -2.54 7.62
CA TYR A 57 15.82 -2.25 6.95
C TYR A 57 16.20 -3.40 6.01
N GLU A 58 16.39 -3.07 4.73
CA GLU A 58 16.76 -4.02 3.67
C GLU A 58 18.26 -3.90 3.37
N SER A 59 19.08 -4.61 4.14
CA SER A 59 20.55 -4.50 4.07
C SER A 59 21.13 -4.76 2.67
N LYS A 60 20.47 -5.61 1.88
CA LYS A 60 20.84 -5.99 0.52
C LYS A 60 20.25 -5.09 -0.56
N TYR A 61 19.41 -4.11 -0.21
CA TYR A 61 18.84 -3.18 -1.19
C TYR A 61 19.93 -2.27 -1.77
N ARG A 62 19.95 -2.06 -3.09
CA ARG A 62 21.05 -1.38 -3.79
C ARG A 62 20.62 -0.13 -4.55
N TRP A 63 19.32 0.08 -4.72
CA TRP A 63 18.78 1.18 -5.51
C TRP A 63 18.61 2.39 -4.60
N LEU A 64 19.37 3.46 -4.83
CA LEU A 64 19.27 4.71 -4.08
C LEU A 64 18.89 5.83 -5.04
N TYR A 65 18.37 6.92 -4.50
CA TYR A 65 18.02 8.10 -5.28
C TYR A 65 18.60 9.37 -4.65
N PRO A 66 19.40 10.18 -5.38
CA PRO A 66 19.92 9.86 -6.71
C PRO A 66 20.90 8.65 -6.67
N PRO A 67 21.01 7.87 -7.75
CA PRO A 67 21.76 6.60 -7.78
C PRO A 67 23.25 6.76 -7.47
N ASP A 68 23.83 7.91 -7.80
CA ASP A 68 25.26 8.17 -7.68
C ASP A 68 25.65 8.98 -6.43
N ASN A 69 24.70 9.30 -5.54
CA ASN A 69 24.93 10.30 -4.48
C ASN A 69 25.19 9.74 -3.07
N LYS A 70 25.79 8.55 -2.99
CA LYS A 70 26.07 7.85 -1.71
C LYS A 70 26.82 8.68 -0.65
N PRO A 71 27.82 9.53 -0.98
CA PRO A 71 28.56 10.29 0.03
C PRO A 71 27.83 11.56 0.51
N GLN A 72 26.92 12.15 -0.27
CA GLN A 72 26.31 13.45 0.06
C GLN A 72 24.99 13.35 0.83
N GLN A 73 24.32 12.20 0.80
CA GLN A 73 23.03 12.01 1.49
C GLN A 73 23.16 12.01 3.03
N GLY A 74 24.36 11.80 3.56
CA GLY A 74 24.56 11.51 4.98
C GLY A 74 24.12 10.09 5.34
N THR A 75 24.62 9.57 6.48
CA THR A 75 24.38 8.18 6.89
C THR A 75 22.90 7.89 7.13
N THR A 76 22.16 8.81 7.76
CA THR A 76 20.74 8.61 8.08
C THR A 76 19.86 8.45 6.85
N GLU A 77 19.97 9.34 5.85
CA GLU A 77 19.18 9.25 4.61
C GLU A 77 19.54 7.98 3.84
N TRP A 78 20.82 7.60 3.82
CA TRP A 78 21.25 6.35 3.20
C TRP A 78 20.56 5.12 3.81
N TYR A 79 20.53 5.01 5.14
CA TYR A 79 19.81 3.93 5.82
C TYR A 79 18.30 4.03 5.59
N ALA A 80 17.75 5.24 5.61
CA ALA A 80 16.32 5.46 5.45
C ALA A 80 15.83 5.09 4.04
N GLN A 81 16.62 5.36 3.00
CA GLN A 81 16.31 4.95 1.63
C GLN A 81 16.34 3.43 1.43
N LYS A 82 17.16 2.72 2.22
CA LYS A 82 17.23 1.25 2.27
C LYS A 82 16.22 0.63 3.23
N THR A 83 15.34 1.42 3.82
CA THR A 83 14.25 0.93 4.65
C THR A 83 12.95 0.96 3.86
N SER A 84 12.12 -0.06 4.03
CA SER A 84 10.72 -0.05 3.62
C SER A 84 9.87 0.54 4.74
N TRP A 85 8.89 1.37 4.38
CA TRP A 85 8.12 2.18 5.33
C TRP A 85 6.62 1.99 5.18
N GLY A 86 5.94 1.93 6.32
CA GLY A 86 4.50 2.08 6.44
C GLY A 86 3.68 0.90 5.94
N ILE A 87 2.37 1.14 5.80
CA ILE A 87 1.37 0.09 5.58
C ILE A 87 1.57 -0.72 4.29
N LEU A 88 2.17 -0.11 3.25
CA LEU A 88 2.50 -0.75 1.98
C LEU A 88 4.01 -0.88 1.74
N GLN A 89 4.83 -0.61 2.76
CA GLN A 89 6.26 -0.92 2.74
C GLN A 89 7.02 -0.31 1.55
N ILE A 90 6.72 0.96 1.24
CA ILE A 90 7.45 1.70 0.20
C ILE A 90 8.91 1.85 0.62
N MET A 91 9.83 1.46 -0.28
CA MET A 91 11.26 1.72 -0.09
C MET A 91 11.51 3.23 -0.09
N GLY A 92 12.32 3.73 0.85
CA GLY A 92 12.60 5.16 0.94
C GLY A 92 13.22 5.71 -0.35
N ALA A 93 14.09 4.95 -1.03
CA ALA A 93 14.63 5.35 -2.33
C ALA A 93 13.54 5.50 -3.40
N VAL A 94 12.56 4.59 -3.44
CA VAL A 94 11.42 4.67 -4.37
C VAL A 94 10.57 5.90 -4.06
N ALA A 95 10.36 6.24 -2.79
CA ALA A 95 9.67 7.48 -2.44
C ALA A 95 10.40 8.71 -2.99
N ARG A 96 11.72 8.79 -2.80
CA ARG A 96 12.55 9.88 -3.32
C ARG A 96 12.52 9.97 -4.84
N GLU A 97 12.67 8.84 -5.54
CA GLU A 97 12.58 8.76 -7.00
C GLU A 97 11.25 9.30 -7.54
N ARG A 98 10.17 9.12 -6.77
CA ARG A 98 8.84 9.62 -7.09
C ARG A 98 8.56 11.05 -6.61
N GLY A 99 9.60 11.78 -6.23
CA GLY A 99 9.49 13.20 -5.84
C GLY A 99 8.99 13.43 -4.42
N PHE A 100 9.03 12.43 -3.52
CA PHE A 100 8.78 12.66 -2.11
C PHE A 100 9.94 13.44 -1.49
N ASP A 101 9.72 14.72 -1.20
CA ASP A 101 10.74 15.70 -0.81
C ASP A 101 10.71 16.06 0.68
N ALA A 102 9.81 15.44 1.46
CA ALA A 102 9.71 15.67 2.89
C ALA A 102 11.04 15.41 3.60
N LYS A 103 11.32 16.18 4.65
CA LYS A 103 12.63 16.13 5.33
C LYS A 103 12.95 14.74 5.89
N TYR A 104 11.94 14.04 6.42
CA TYR A 104 12.11 12.74 7.06
C TYR A 104 11.26 11.66 6.39
N LEU A 105 11.90 10.56 5.98
CA LEU A 105 11.20 9.40 5.40
C LEU A 105 10.23 8.71 6.38
N SER A 106 10.33 8.99 7.69
CA SER A 106 9.33 8.53 8.68
C SER A 106 7.92 9.08 8.43
N GLU A 107 7.77 10.16 7.67
CA GLU A 107 6.46 10.64 7.22
C GLU A 107 5.74 9.63 6.31
N LEU A 108 6.47 8.68 5.71
CA LEU A 108 5.88 7.54 5.02
C LEU A 108 5.10 6.59 5.96
N CYS A 109 5.12 6.77 7.27
CA CYS A 109 4.23 6.07 8.20
C CYS A 109 2.81 6.68 8.24
N ASP A 110 2.59 7.89 7.70
CA ASP A 110 1.24 8.43 7.54
C ASP A 110 0.48 7.65 6.45
N LEU A 111 -0.71 7.14 6.80
CA LEU A 111 -1.55 6.33 5.91
C LEU A 111 -1.86 7.05 4.60
N ARG A 112 -2.14 8.37 4.62
CA ARG A 112 -2.53 9.11 3.41
C ARG A 112 -1.38 9.18 2.44
N ILE A 113 -0.17 9.47 2.94
CA ILE A 113 1.05 9.55 2.14
C ILE A 113 1.39 8.18 1.59
N ASN A 114 1.49 7.16 2.45
CA ASN A 114 1.94 5.83 2.07
C ASN A 114 1.00 5.17 1.05
N ILE A 115 -0.31 5.19 1.33
CA ILE A 115 -1.31 4.56 0.47
C ILE A 115 -1.35 5.27 -0.89
N LYS A 116 -1.27 6.60 -0.94
CA LYS A 116 -1.23 7.33 -2.21
C LYS A 116 0.00 6.94 -3.03
N LEU A 117 1.21 7.07 -2.46
CA LEU A 117 2.46 6.83 -3.18
C LEU A 117 2.53 5.39 -3.71
N ALA A 118 2.15 4.41 -2.88
CA ALA A 118 2.14 3.01 -3.30
C ALA A 118 1.10 2.70 -4.37
N SER A 119 -0.10 3.26 -4.26
CA SER A 119 -1.17 3.10 -5.26
C SER A 119 -0.75 3.65 -6.62
N GLU A 120 -0.17 4.84 -6.62
CA GLU A 120 0.34 5.49 -7.82
C GLU A 120 1.46 4.67 -8.47
N TYR A 121 2.41 4.19 -7.65
CA TYR A 121 3.49 3.33 -8.12
C TYR A 121 2.98 2.00 -8.69
N LEU A 122 2.04 1.34 -8.01
CA LEU A 122 1.45 0.08 -8.50
C LEU A 122 0.72 0.28 -9.84
N SER A 123 0.02 1.40 -10.02
CA SER A 123 -0.63 1.74 -11.29
C SER A 123 0.38 1.91 -12.44
N GLU A 124 1.52 2.54 -12.18
CA GLU A 124 2.61 2.63 -13.18
C GLU A 124 3.18 1.24 -13.50
N LEU A 125 3.44 0.43 -12.47
CA LEU A 125 3.96 -0.93 -12.66
C LEU A 125 3.00 -1.80 -13.46
N ARG A 126 1.69 -1.67 -13.26
CA ARG A 126 0.70 -2.32 -14.11
C ARG A 126 0.85 -1.93 -15.57
N GLY A 127 1.00 -0.63 -15.86
CA GLY A 127 1.21 -0.14 -17.22
C GLY A 127 2.45 -0.78 -17.87
N ARG A 128 3.50 -1.01 -17.08
CA ARG A 128 4.76 -1.65 -17.50
C ARG A 128 4.70 -3.18 -17.55
N SER A 129 3.62 -3.76 -17.03
CA SER A 129 3.30 -5.20 -17.00
C SER A 129 2.08 -5.51 -17.87
N ASP A 130 1.96 -4.83 -19.01
CA ASP A 130 0.93 -5.04 -20.04
C ASP A 130 -0.52 -5.03 -19.49
N GLY A 131 -0.78 -4.20 -18.49
CA GLY A 131 -2.10 -4.07 -17.87
C GLY A 131 -2.42 -5.13 -16.80
N SER A 132 -1.51 -6.05 -16.51
CA SER A 132 -1.69 -7.10 -15.50
C SER A 132 -1.51 -6.57 -14.07
N TRP A 133 -2.54 -6.70 -13.24
CA TRP A 133 -2.44 -6.41 -11.80
C TRP A 133 -1.48 -7.36 -11.08
N ASN A 134 -1.51 -8.65 -11.44
CA ASN A 134 -0.60 -9.64 -10.87
C ASN A 134 0.86 -9.35 -11.26
N GLY A 135 1.11 -8.95 -12.51
CA GLY A 135 2.42 -8.49 -12.94
C GLY A 135 2.86 -7.20 -12.23
N GLY A 136 1.92 -6.28 -11.98
CA GLY A 136 2.15 -5.08 -11.17
C GLY A 136 2.56 -5.41 -9.72
N LEU A 137 1.81 -6.26 -9.04
CA LEU A 137 2.10 -6.72 -7.67
C LEU A 137 3.44 -7.47 -7.58
N ALA A 138 3.69 -8.38 -8.53
CA ALA A 138 4.96 -9.10 -8.61
C ALA A 138 6.14 -8.15 -8.83
N ALA A 139 5.96 -7.13 -9.67
CA ALA A 139 6.95 -6.09 -9.92
C ALA A 139 7.13 -5.14 -8.71
N TYR A 140 6.09 -4.90 -7.92
CA TYR A 140 6.19 -4.09 -6.71
C TYR A 140 7.13 -4.76 -5.69
N ASN A 141 6.96 -6.07 -5.47
CA ASN A 141 7.79 -6.84 -4.54
C ASN A 141 9.20 -7.14 -5.09
N GLY A 142 9.35 -7.35 -6.39
CA GLY A 142 10.58 -7.90 -6.98
C GLY A 142 11.27 -7.01 -8.01
N GLY A 143 10.75 -5.84 -8.34
CA GLY A 143 11.12 -5.09 -9.53
C GLY A 143 10.62 -5.74 -10.83
N LEU A 144 10.67 -5.00 -11.94
CA LEU A 144 10.08 -5.42 -13.22
C LEU A 144 10.80 -6.59 -13.90
N ARG A 145 12.10 -6.76 -13.68
CA ARG A 145 12.88 -7.83 -14.32
C ARG A 145 12.37 -9.20 -13.89
N GLY A 146 11.75 -9.92 -14.81
CA GLY A 146 11.15 -11.25 -14.58
C GLY A 146 9.73 -11.23 -14.01
N ASN A 147 9.06 -10.07 -13.93
CA ASN A 147 7.71 -9.93 -13.39
C ASN A 147 6.72 -9.21 -14.33
N ARG A 148 7.15 -8.79 -15.53
CA ARG A 148 6.28 -8.11 -16.51
C ARG A 148 5.20 -9.03 -17.10
N LYS A 149 5.55 -10.30 -17.30
CA LYS A 149 4.69 -11.33 -17.90
C LYS A 149 4.80 -12.62 -17.11
N PRO A 150 3.74 -13.46 -17.10
CA PRO A 150 3.81 -14.78 -16.49
C PRO A 150 4.78 -15.70 -17.26
N PRO A 151 5.40 -16.67 -16.59
CA PRO A 151 5.37 -16.87 -15.14
C PRO A 151 6.15 -15.77 -14.39
N PHE A 152 5.57 -15.24 -13.31
CA PHE A 152 6.22 -14.18 -12.54
C PHE A 152 7.27 -14.77 -11.60
N ARG A 153 8.47 -14.19 -11.56
CA ARG A 153 9.50 -14.53 -10.57
C ARG A 153 8.99 -14.38 -9.12
N ARG A 154 8.02 -13.50 -8.91
CA ARG A 154 7.35 -13.28 -7.62
C ARG A 154 5.91 -13.81 -7.60
N GLN A 155 5.63 -14.93 -8.26
CA GLN A 155 4.29 -15.54 -8.25
C GLN A 155 3.81 -15.83 -6.82
N GLU A 156 4.66 -16.40 -5.96
CA GLU A 156 4.32 -16.71 -4.56
C GLU A 156 3.84 -15.48 -3.76
N TYR A 157 4.34 -14.29 -4.10
CA TYR A 157 3.90 -13.04 -3.48
C TYR A 157 2.49 -12.68 -3.94
N VAL A 158 2.20 -12.82 -5.24
CA VAL A 158 0.84 -12.60 -5.79
C VAL A 158 -0.15 -13.55 -5.13
N ASP A 159 0.17 -14.84 -5.08
CA ASP A 159 -0.69 -15.87 -4.47
C ASP A 159 -0.91 -15.59 -2.97
N LYS A 160 0.07 -15.00 -2.29
CA LYS A 160 -0.05 -14.57 -0.89
C LYS A 160 -1.00 -13.38 -0.73
N VAL A 161 -0.93 -12.39 -1.62
CA VAL A 161 -1.86 -11.25 -1.64
C VAL A 161 -3.28 -11.74 -1.87
N GLU A 162 -3.49 -12.60 -2.87
CA GLU A 162 -4.80 -13.20 -3.16
C GLU A 162 -5.33 -14.01 -1.96
N ARG A 163 -4.50 -14.85 -1.34
CA ARG A 163 -4.94 -15.60 -0.16
C ARG A 163 -5.31 -14.69 1.03
N ARG A 164 -4.62 -13.57 1.22
CA ARG A 164 -4.97 -12.60 2.27
C ARG A 164 -6.21 -11.76 1.92
N SER A 165 -6.46 -11.49 0.64
CA SER A 165 -7.65 -10.74 0.21
C SER A 165 -8.94 -11.46 0.60
N LYS A 166 -8.94 -12.80 0.62
CA LYS A 166 -10.07 -13.64 1.06
C LYS A 166 -10.65 -13.26 2.42
N LYS A 167 -9.82 -12.79 3.36
CA LYS A 167 -10.26 -12.33 4.70
C LYS A 167 -11.20 -11.12 4.64
N TYR A 168 -11.13 -10.36 3.55
CA TYR A 168 -11.80 -9.08 3.38
C TYR A 168 -12.94 -9.13 2.34
N GLU A 169 -13.25 -10.30 1.77
CA GLU A 169 -14.29 -10.46 0.74
C GLU A 169 -15.67 -10.00 1.20
N THR A 170 -15.97 -10.14 2.49
CA THR A 170 -17.24 -9.73 3.10
C THR A 170 -17.38 -8.21 3.21
N LEU A 171 -16.27 -7.47 3.12
CA LEU A 171 -16.27 -6.01 3.03
C LEU A 171 -16.69 -5.62 1.60
N ARG A 172 -17.99 -5.66 1.34
CA ARG A 172 -18.56 -5.21 0.07
C ARG A 172 -18.18 -3.76 -0.20
N GLN A 173 -18.00 -3.41 -1.47
CA GLN A 173 -17.93 -2.03 -1.94
C GLN A 173 -19.22 -1.28 -1.59
N THR A 174 -19.30 -0.78 -0.38
CA THR A 174 -20.39 0.09 0.02
C THR A 174 -20.11 1.47 -0.56
N LYS A 175 -20.88 1.83 -1.60
CA LYS A 175 -21.42 3.19 -1.70
C LYS A 175 -22.21 3.42 -0.40
N ALA A 176 -21.60 4.15 0.53
CA ALA A 176 -22.07 4.43 1.89
C ALA A 176 -22.16 3.20 2.83
N LEU A 177 -21.41 3.23 3.93
CA LEU A 177 -21.67 2.34 5.07
C LEU A 177 -21.85 3.24 6.29
N SER A 178 -23.12 3.42 6.67
CA SER A 178 -23.52 3.67 8.05
C SER A 178 -23.06 2.49 8.89
N LEU A 179 -22.26 2.78 9.91
CA LEU A 179 -21.72 1.80 10.85
C LEU A 179 -22.84 0.96 11.48
N PRO A 180 -22.66 -0.35 11.70
CA PRO A 180 -23.55 -1.10 12.56
C PRO A 180 -23.48 -0.52 13.97
N ALA A 181 -24.65 -0.21 14.55
CA ALA A 181 -24.77 0.34 15.88
C ALA A 181 -24.13 -0.59 16.91
N ASP A 182 -23.32 -0.01 17.80
CA ASP A 182 -22.82 -0.67 19.00
C ASP A 182 -23.99 -1.32 19.73
N ARG A 183 -23.92 -2.65 19.91
CA ARG A 183 -24.77 -3.33 20.88
C ARG A 183 -24.28 -2.90 22.25
N HIS A 184 -24.93 -1.92 22.84
CA HIS A 184 -24.87 -1.72 24.28
C HIS A 184 -25.39 -3.00 24.95
N VAL A 185 -24.46 -3.75 25.53
CA VAL A 185 -24.77 -4.74 26.55
C VAL A 185 -25.19 -3.95 27.78
N GLY A 186 -26.50 -3.92 28.02
CA GLY A 186 -27.04 -3.51 29.30
C GLY A 186 -26.60 -4.48 30.40
N ARG A 187 -26.15 -3.91 31.51
CA ARG A 187 -26.24 -4.43 32.88
C ARG A 187 -26.43 -3.17 33.73
N GLY A 188 -27.52 -3.01 34.48
CA GLY A 188 -28.01 -3.96 35.48
C GLY A 188 -27.45 -3.49 36.80
#